data_AF-A0A832JWK6-F1
#
_entry.id   AF-A0A832JWK6-F1
#
_cell.length_a   1.000
_cell.length_b   1.000
_cell.length_c   1.000
_cell.angle_alpha   90.00
_cell.angle_beta   90.00
_cell.angle_gamma   90.00
#
_symmetry.space_group_name_H-M   'P 1'
#
loop_
_entity.id
_entity.type
_entity.pdbx_description
1 polymer ?
#
loop_
_entity_poly.entity_id
_entity_poly.type
_entity_poly.pdbx_seq_one_letter_code
_entity_poly.pdbx_strand_id
1 'polypeptide(L)'
;MDLQTLLRLAQITEKQVLDVGITNREYSVTRLSYENRDKLIVFRINGILEDTILFSNIATSRRDIQLLLGAKVLEEAYTKLLEAANSPQELEVVEFSEYFVEVDLDLIKLPFLKYYREDGAP
;
A
#
# COMPACT_ATOMS: atom_id res chain seq x y z
N MET A 1 3.25 -5.17 7.38
CA MET A 1 2.45 -5.92 6.39
C MET A 1 3.39 -6.78 5.61
N ASP A 2 3.21 -8.10 5.65
CA ASP A 2 4.10 -9.03 4.96
C ASP A 2 3.70 -9.27 3.49
N LEU A 3 4.56 -9.94 2.74
CA LEU A 3 4.32 -10.28 1.33
C LEU A 3 3.07 -11.16 1.16
N GLN A 4 2.74 -12.00 2.14
CA GLN A 4 1.55 -12.87 2.09
C GLN A 4 0.26 -12.08 2.13
N THR A 5 0.19 -11.06 3.00
CA THR A 5 -0.94 -10.14 3.08
C THR A 5 -1.14 -9.41 1.75
N LEU A 6 -0.05 -8.97 1.12
CA LEU A 6 -0.10 -8.31 -0.18
C LEU A 6 -0.65 -9.23 -1.28
N LEU A 7 -0.16 -10.47 -1.36
CA LEU A 7 -0.63 -11.45 -2.34
C LEU A 7 -2.13 -11.74 -2.15
N ARG A 8 -2.59 -11.81 -0.90
CA ARG A 8 -4.01 -11.93 -0.59
C ARG A 8 -4.82 -10.72 -1.06
N LEU A 9 -4.31 -9.49 -0.85
CA LEU A 9 -4.97 -8.27 -1.34
C LEU A 9 -5.05 -8.24 -2.87
N ALA A 10 -3.99 -8.64 -3.58
CA ALA A 10 -3.99 -8.77 -5.04
C ALA A 10 -5.07 -9.76 -5.51
N GLN A 11 -5.19 -10.91 -4.83
CA GLN A 11 -6.22 -11.91 -5.13
C GLN A 11 -7.64 -11.36 -4.91
N ILE A 12 -7.90 -10.70 -3.77
CA ILE A 12 -9.21 -10.12 -3.47
C ILE A 12 -9.59 -9.05 -4.50
N THR A 13 -8.64 -8.21 -4.87
CA THR A 13 -8.86 -7.12 -5.82
C THR A 13 -8.76 -7.55 -7.29
N GLU A 14 -8.54 -8.84 -7.55
CA GLU A 14 -8.36 -9.42 -8.89
C GLU A 14 -7.23 -8.76 -9.70
N LYS A 15 -6.23 -8.17 -9.02
CA LYS A 15 -5.12 -7.47 -9.66
C LYS A 15 -3.96 -8.40 -9.96
N GLN A 16 -3.37 -8.24 -11.14
CA GLN A 16 -2.07 -8.82 -11.44
C GLN A 16 -0.99 -8.10 -10.62
N VAL A 17 -0.08 -8.88 -10.04
CA VAL A 17 1.12 -8.34 -9.39
C VAL A 17 2.17 -8.06 -10.46
N LEU A 18 2.64 -6.81 -10.52
CA LEU A 18 3.74 -6.35 -11.36
C LEU A 18 4.95 -6.05 -10.49
N ASP A 19 5.94 -6.93 -10.49
CA ASP A 19 7.26 -6.66 -9.91
C ASP A 19 8.10 -5.88 -10.93
N VAL A 20 8.43 -4.62 -10.60
CA VAL A 20 9.26 -3.75 -11.44
C VAL A 20 10.73 -3.77 -11.02
N GLY A 21 11.10 -4.55 -10.01
CA GLY A 21 12.45 -4.63 -9.47
C GLY A 21 12.88 -3.34 -8.78
N ILE A 22 14.09 -2.86 -9.10
CA ILE A 22 14.67 -1.67 -8.48
C ILE A 22 14.33 -0.44 -9.32
N THR A 23 13.78 0.60 -8.69
CA THR A 23 13.42 1.87 -9.31
C THR A 23 14.03 3.06 -8.56
N ASN A 24 13.89 4.26 -9.13
CA ASN A 24 14.34 5.51 -8.54
C ASN A 24 13.22 6.11 -7.67
N ARG A 25 13.59 6.72 -6.54
CA ARG A 25 12.66 7.37 -5.59
C ARG A 25 11.97 8.60 -6.17
N GLU A 26 12.53 9.21 -7.21
CA GLU A 26 12.03 10.44 -7.79
C GLU A 26 11.16 10.17 -9.02
N TYR A 27 9.87 10.50 -8.92
CA TYR A 27 8.84 10.52 -9.97
C TYR A 27 8.50 9.18 -10.64
N SER A 28 9.40 8.21 -10.55
CA SER A 28 9.34 6.94 -11.29
C SER A 28 8.18 6.09 -10.79
N VAL A 29 7.96 6.07 -9.47
CA VAL A 29 6.83 5.36 -8.86
C VAL A 29 5.50 5.96 -9.29
N THR A 30 5.38 7.29 -9.35
CA THR A 30 4.17 7.98 -9.83
C THR A 30 3.84 7.58 -11.26
N ARG A 31 4.84 7.61 -12.16
CA ARG A 31 4.66 7.22 -13.57
C ARG A 31 4.24 5.76 -13.69
N LEU A 32 4.95 4.85 -13.02
CA LEU A 32 4.63 3.42 -13.01
C LEU A 32 3.21 3.16 -12.49
N SER A 33 2.84 3.83 -11.39
CA SER A 33 1.50 3.73 -10.76
C SER A 33 0.40 4.24 -11.68
N TYR A 34 0.66 5.31 -12.42
CA TYR A 34 -0.31 5.86 -13.37
C TYR A 34 -0.49 4.97 -14.60
N GLU A 35 0.60 4.47 -15.18
CA GLU A 35 0.60 3.63 -16.39
C GLU A 35 0.03 2.22 -16.14
N ASN A 36 0.08 1.73 -14.90
CA ASN A 36 -0.36 0.38 -14.51
C ASN A 36 -1.44 0.43 -13.42
N ARG A 37 -2.44 1.30 -13.61
CA ARG A 37 -3.48 1.59 -12.59
C ARG A 37 -4.31 0.37 -12.15
N ASP A 38 -4.41 -0.63 -13.02
CA ASP A 38 -5.13 -1.89 -12.87
C ASP A 38 -4.29 -3.00 -12.21
N LYS A 39 -2.99 -2.76 -11.96
CA LYS A 39 -2.08 -3.73 -11.37
C LYS A 39 -1.65 -3.30 -9.97
N LEU A 40 -1.31 -4.29 -9.14
CA LEU A 40 -0.59 -4.05 -7.90
C LEU A 40 0.90 -3.98 -8.24
N ILE A 41 1.57 -2.89 -7.86
CA ILE A 41 2.98 -2.69 -8.20
C ILE A 41 3.86 -3.03 -7.00
N VAL A 42 4.90 -3.83 -7.23
CA VAL A 42 5.91 -4.21 -6.25
C VAL A 42 7.27 -3.70 -6.72
N PHE A 43 8.01 -3.03 -5.85
CA PHE A 43 9.29 -2.42 -6.21
C PHE A 43 10.23 -2.27 -5.01
N ARG A 44 11.50 -2.00 -5.31
CA ARG A 44 12.53 -1.58 -4.36
C ARG A 44 13.12 -0.25 -4.82
N ILE A 45 13.76 0.48 -3.90
CA ILE A 45 14.41 1.75 -4.21
C ILE A 45 15.92 1.60 -4.09
N ASN A 46 16.65 2.08 -5.10
CA ASN A 46 18.12 2.05 -5.08
C ASN A 46 18.70 2.91 -3.95
N GLY A 47 19.71 2.39 -3.24
CA GLY A 47 20.45 3.13 -2.21
C GLY A 47 19.69 3.35 -0.90
N ILE A 48 18.55 2.70 -0.72
CA ILE A 48 17.68 2.78 0.44
C ILE A 48 17.37 1.35 0.86
N LEU A 49 17.55 1.02 2.15
CA LEU A 49 17.28 -0.29 2.79
C LEU A 49 16.92 -1.39 1.79
N GLU A 50 17.93 -1.98 1.13
CA GLU A 50 17.78 -2.70 -0.15
C GLU A 50 16.82 -3.89 -0.09
N ASP A 51 16.57 -4.43 1.11
CA ASP A 51 15.63 -5.52 1.34
C ASP A 51 14.17 -5.06 1.52
N THR A 52 13.92 -3.74 1.58
CA THR A 52 12.59 -3.18 1.78
C THR A 52 11.78 -3.24 0.50
N ILE A 53 10.79 -4.12 0.51
CA ILE A 53 9.81 -4.24 -0.56
C ILE A 53 8.73 -3.18 -0.34
N LEU A 54 8.48 -2.38 -1.38
CA LEU A 54 7.46 -1.35 -1.41
C LEU A 54 6.36 -1.72 -2.39
N PHE A 55 5.19 -1.14 -2.14
CA PHE A 55 3.98 -1.48 -2.87
C PHE A 55 3.19 -0.22 -3.23
N SER A 56 2.57 -0.23 -4.40
CA SER A 56 1.64 0.81 -4.84
C SER A 56 0.40 0.19 -5.48
N ASN A 57 -0.63 1.01 -5.70
CA ASN A 57 -1.88 0.64 -6.36
C ASN A 57 -2.67 -0.48 -5.67
N ILE A 58 -2.64 -0.57 -4.33
CA ILE A 58 -3.45 -1.55 -3.58
C ILE A 58 -4.95 -1.34 -3.90
N ALA A 59 -5.45 -0.12 -3.71
CA ALA A 59 -6.80 0.28 -4.12
C ALA A 59 -6.72 1.57 -4.95
N THR A 60 -7.15 1.49 -6.20
CA THR A 60 -7.11 2.57 -7.21
C THR A 60 -8.49 2.85 -7.80
N SER A 61 -9.47 1.98 -7.55
CA SER A 61 -10.82 2.09 -8.07
C SER A 61 -11.89 1.83 -7.01
N ARG A 62 -13.13 2.27 -7.28
CA ARG A 62 -14.30 1.94 -6.45
C ARG A 62 -14.60 0.45 -6.42
N ARG A 63 -14.31 -0.27 -7.52
CA ARG A 63 -14.44 -1.73 -7.59
C ARG A 63 -13.51 -2.40 -6.59
N ASP A 64 -12.28 -1.89 -6.44
CA ASP A 64 -11.32 -2.44 -5.47
C ASP A 64 -11.87 -2.31 -4.04
N ILE A 65 -12.46 -1.16 -3.72
CA ILE A 65 -13.10 -0.94 -2.40
C ILE A 65 -14.29 -1.89 -2.20
N GLN A 66 -15.14 -2.08 -3.21
CA GLN A 66 -16.24 -3.05 -3.14
C GLN A 66 -15.73 -4.46 -2.87
N LEU A 67 -14.72 -4.91 -3.61
CA LEU A 67 -14.12 -6.24 -3.45
C LEU A 67 -13.48 -6.42 -2.07
N LEU A 68 -12.70 -5.43 -1.60
CA LEU A 68 -12.07 -5.45 -0.28
C LEU A 68 -13.08 -5.51 0.87
N LEU A 69 -14.25 -4.88 0.70
CA LEU A 69 -15.34 -4.90 1.68
C LEU A 69 -16.35 -6.05 1.45
N GLY A 70 -16.10 -6.92 0.47
CA GLY A 70 -17.02 -8.00 0.08
C GLY A 70 -18.42 -7.51 -0.27
N ALA A 71 -18.53 -6.31 -0.85
CA ALA A 71 -19.79 -5.69 -1.27
C ALA A 71 -20.07 -5.93 -2.75
N LYS A 72 -21.34 -6.15 -3.10
CA LYS A 72 -21.76 -6.40 -4.49
C LYS A 72 -21.96 -5.13 -5.29
N VAL A 73 -22.32 -4.04 -4.62
CA VAL A 73 -22.56 -2.71 -5.19
C VAL A 73 -21.95 -1.63 -4.31
N LEU A 74 -21.80 -0.42 -4.84
CA LEU A 74 -21.10 0.66 -4.15
C LEU A 74 -21.85 1.14 -2.90
N GLU A 75 -23.18 1.20 -2.97
CA GLU A 75 -24.07 1.61 -1.89
C GLU A 75 -23.93 0.68 -0.67
N GLU A 76 -23.75 -0.62 -0.91
CA GLU A 76 -23.50 -1.60 0.15
C GLU A 76 -22.14 -1.35 0.83
N ALA A 77 -21.09 -1.06 0.04
CA ALA A 77 -19.78 -0.69 0.58
C ALA A 77 -19.86 0.56 1.47
N TYR A 78 -20.59 1.59 1.03
CA TYR A 78 -20.84 2.79 1.86
C TYR A 78 -21.59 2.46 3.15
N THR A 79 -22.64 1.63 3.05
CA THR A 79 -23.44 1.22 4.22
C THR A 79 -22.57 0.52 5.25
N LYS A 80 -21.75 -0.45 4.83
CA LYS A 80 -20.79 -1.15 5.71
C LYS A 80 -19.83 -0.20 6.41
N LEU A 81 -19.29 0.79 5.70
CA LEU A 81 -18.39 1.79 6.28
C LEU A 81 -19.11 2.68 7.31
N LEU A 82 -20.34 3.11 7.03
CA LEU A 82 -21.14 3.92 7.94
C LEU A 82 -21.52 3.13 9.20
N GLU A 83 -21.91 1.86 9.06
CA GLU A 83 -22.21 0.98 10.19
C GLU A 83 -20.98 0.80 11.10
N ALA A 84 -19.82 0.51 10.50
CA ALA A 84 -18.57 0.39 11.25
C ALA A 84 -18.18 1.70 11.97
N ALA A 85 -18.44 2.85 11.35
CA ALA A 85 -18.18 4.15 11.96
C ALA A 85 -19.14 4.47 13.13
N ASN A 86 -20.40 4.04 13.04
CA ASN A 86 -21.42 4.26 14.07
C ASN A 86 -21.35 3.24 15.22
N SER A 87 -20.69 2.10 15.01
CA SER A 87 -20.53 1.05 16.00
C SER A 87 -19.11 0.47 15.96
N PRO A 88 -18.11 1.27 16.34
CA PRO A 88 -16.71 0.83 16.34
C PRO A 88 -16.50 -0.26 17.38
N GLN A 89 -15.65 -1.24 17.06
CA GLN A 89 -15.18 -2.22 18.03
C GLN A 89 -13.95 -1.70 18.77
N GLU A 90 -13.80 -2.15 20.03
CA GLU A 90 -12.56 -1.92 20.78
C GLU A 90 -11.41 -2.67 20.10
N LEU A 91 -10.24 -2.01 20.06
CA LEU A 91 -9.03 -2.62 19.54
C LEU A 91 -8.43 -3.57 20.57
N GLU A 92 -7.91 -4.70 20.10
CA GLU A 92 -7.11 -5.60 20.92
C GLU A 92 -5.78 -4.95 21.28
N VAL A 93 -5.42 -4.99 22.56
CA VAL A 93 -4.12 -4.52 23.03
C VAL A 93 -3.11 -5.63 22.79
N VAL A 94 -2.10 -5.34 21.98
CA VAL A 94 -0.99 -6.26 21.66
C VAL A 94 0.33 -5.63 22.09
N GLU A 95 1.35 -6.45 22.33
CA GLU A 95 2.68 -5.98 22.70
C GLU A 95 3.38 -5.35 21.49
N PHE A 96 3.99 -4.17 21.66
CA PHE A 96 4.64 -3.45 20.56
C PHE A 96 5.76 -4.27 19.91
N SER A 97 6.50 -5.02 20.72
CA SER A 97 7.62 -5.86 20.30
C SER A 97 7.21 -7.08 19.47
N GLU A 98 5.92 -7.43 19.39
CA GLU A 98 5.43 -8.49 18.52
C GLU A 98 5.52 -8.12 17.04
N TYR A 99 5.41 -6.83 16.71
CA TYR A 99 5.30 -6.35 15.33
C TYR A 99 6.37 -5.34 14.93
N PHE A 100 7.00 -4.68 15.91
CA PHE A 100 7.96 -3.62 15.67
C PHE A 100 9.28 -3.90 16.37
N VAL A 101 10.37 -3.54 15.70
CA VAL A 101 11.73 -3.62 16.22
C VAL A 101 12.34 -2.23 16.21
N GLU A 102 13.12 -1.91 17.24
CA GLU A 102 13.91 -0.69 17.26
C GLU A 102 15.10 -0.83 16.32
N VAL A 103 15.32 0.21 15.51
CA VAL A 103 16.38 0.25 14.50
C VAL A 103 17.13 1.57 14.59
N ASP A 104 18.46 1.50 14.57
CA ASP A 104 19.33 2.69 14.51
C ASP A 104 19.66 2.99 13.04
N LEU A 105 18.89 3.90 12.44
CA LEU A 105 18.97 4.24 11.02
C LEU A 105 18.81 5.75 10.81
N ASP A 106 19.59 6.28 9.87
CA ASP A 106 19.39 7.65 9.37
C ASP A 106 18.08 7.73 8.56
N LEU A 107 17.29 8.78 8.79
CA LEU A 107 16.04 9.06 8.05
C LEU A 107 16.26 9.11 6.54
N ILE A 108 17.46 9.47 6.05
CA ILE A 108 17.76 9.47 4.61
C ILE A 108 17.75 8.08 4.00
N LYS A 109 17.89 7.03 4.82
CA LYS A 109 17.82 5.61 4.41
C LYS A 109 16.38 5.07 4.43
N LEU A 110 15.39 5.87 4.81
CA LEU A 110 13.98 5.48 4.71
C LEU A 110 13.47 5.68 3.26
N PRO A 111 12.57 4.82 2.79
CA PRO A 111 12.07 4.81 1.41
C PRO A 111 11.02 5.89 1.13
N PHE A 112 11.29 7.15 1.51
CA PHE A 112 10.45 8.27 1.14
C PHE A 112 10.51 8.53 -0.38
N LEU A 113 9.35 8.80 -0.98
CA LEU A 113 9.16 8.89 -2.41
C LEU A 113 8.77 10.31 -2.80
N LYS A 114 9.49 10.87 -3.76
CA LYS A 114 9.13 12.14 -4.35
C LYS A 114 8.14 11.92 -5.50
N TYR A 115 6.89 12.30 -5.34
CA TYR A 115 5.83 11.99 -6.30
C TYR A 115 5.80 12.95 -7.49
N TYR A 116 6.02 14.24 -7.23
CA TYR A 116 5.97 15.33 -8.21
C TYR A 116 7.17 16.26 -8.10
N ARG A 117 7.50 16.92 -9.22
CA ARG A 117 8.68 17.80 -9.32
C ARG A 117 8.71 18.88 -8.24
N GLU A 118 7.56 19.45 -7.96
CA GLU A 118 7.37 20.57 -7.02
C GLU A 118 7.26 20.12 -5.55
N ASP A 119 7.35 18.82 -5.26
CA ASP A 119 7.38 18.36 -3.87
C ASP A 119 8.66 18.87 -3.18
N GLY A 120 8.50 19.49 -2.01
CA GLY A 120 9.58 20.18 -1.28
C GLY A 120 10.66 19.25 -0.72
N ALA A 121 10.39 17.95 -0.66
CA ALA A 121 11.27 16.88 -0.26
C ALA A 121 10.76 15.56 -0.88
N PRO A 122 11.52 14.44 -0.80
CA PRO A 122 10.91 13.11 -0.79
C PRO A 122 9.87 12.95 0.32
#